data_AF-A0A4Q0Z7T2-F1
#
_entry.id   AF-A0A4Q0Z7T2-F1
#
_cell.length_a   1.000
_cell.length_b   1.000
_cell.length_c   1.000
_cell.angle_alpha   90.00
_cell.angle_beta   90.00
_cell.angle_gamma   90.00
#
_symmetry.space_group_name_H-M   'P 1'
#
loop_
_entity.id
_entity.type
_entity.pdbx_description
1 polymer ?
#
loop_
_entity_poly.entity_id
_entity_poly.type
_entity_poly.pdbx_seq_one_letter_code
_entity_poly.pdbx_strand_id
1 'polypeptide(L)' 'MSEEIKEELSFEEKVENAKELLEKLANPDITLSSSVEIYKNGMKELDDAQKLLETSKLQFKELSEK' A
#
# COMPACT_ATOMS: atom_id res chain seq x y z
N MET A 1 -13.86 15.61 7.08
CA MET A 1 -12.74 16.16 7.90
C MET A 1 -12.05 15.11 8.77
N SER A 2 -12.72 14.40 9.68
CA SER A 2 -12.02 13.42 10.55
C SER A 2 -11.77 12.04 9.91
N GLU A 3 -12.61 11.63 8.95
CA GLU A 3 -12.52 10.31 8.31
C GLU A 3 -11.56 10.29 7.11
N GLU A 4 -11.49 11.36 6.32
CA GLU A 4 -10.57 11.47 5.17
C GLU A 4 -9.09 11.40 5.61
N ILE A 5 -8.73 12.01 6.74
CA ILE A 5 -7.36 11.97 7.27
C ILE A 5 -6.95 10.55 7.69
N LYS A 6 -7.91 9.73 8.13
CA LYS A 6 -7.66 8.33 8.50
C LYS A 6 -7.40 7.45 7.28
N GLU A 7 -8.10 7.70 6.17
CA GLU A 7 -7.88 6.96 4.92
C GLU A 7 -6.55 7.35 4.24
N GLU A 8 -6.18 8.62 4.26
CA GLU A 8 -4.86 9.08 3.78
C GLU A 8 -3.71 8.46 4.60
N LEU A 9 -3.81 8.49 5.94
CA LEU A 9 -2.82 7.85 6.81
C LEU A 9 -2.72 6.34 6.54
N SER A 10 -3.85 5.67 6.30
CA SER A 10 -3.87 4.25 5.93
C SER A 10 -3.18 3.98 4.59
N PHE A 11 -3.35 4.85 3.58
CA PHE A 11 -2.66 4.67 2.29
C PHE A 11 -1.15 4.89 2.43
N GLU A 12 -0.73 5.99 3.08
CA GLU A 12 0.69 6.28 3.30
C GLU A 12 1.35 5.18 4.13
N GLU A 13 0.71 4.70 5.19
CA GLU A 13 1.23 3.59 6.01
C GLU A 13 1.40 2.30 5.19
N LYS A 14 0.47 1.96 4.29
CA LYS A 14 0.59 0.78 3.42
C LYS A 14 1.74 0.91 2.44
N VAL A 15 1.92 2.09 1.86
CA VAL A 15 3.04 2.38 0.94
C VAL A 15 4.39 2.35 1.68
N GLU A 16 4.45 2.94 2.88
CA GLU A 16 5.64 2.91 3.74
C GLU A 16 6.00 1.46 4.11
N ASN A 17 5.03 0.66 4.54
CA ASN A 17 5.22 -0.76 4.84
C ASN A 17 5.71 -1.56 3.63
N ALA A 18 5.15 -1.34 2.45
CA ALA A 18 5.62 -1.98 1.22
C ALA A 18 7.07 -1.61 0.90
N LYS A 19 7.46 -0.36 1.16
CA LYS A 19 8.81 0.15 0.96
C LYS A 19 9.80 -0.48 1.93
N GLU A 20 9.45 -0.59 3.21
CA GLU A 20 10.25 -1.31 4.21
C GLU A 20 10.43 -2.80 3.86
N LEU A 21 9.38 -3.45 3.35
CA LEU A 21 9.44 -4.85 2.90
C LEU A 21 10.39 -5.00 1.70
N LEU A 22 10.38 -4.05 0.78
CA LEU A 22 11.33 -3.98 -0.33
C LEU A 22 12.77 -3.75 0.13
N GLU A 23 13.01 -2.91 1.14
CA GLU A 23 14.33 -2.74 1.73
C GLU A 23 14.82 -4.02 2.43
N LYS A 24 13.93 -4.75 3.11
CA LYS A 24 14.26 -6.06 3.71
C LYS A 24 14.65 -7.09 2.64
N LEU A 25 14.05 -7.04 1.46
CA LEU A 25 14.43 -7.87 0.31
C LEU A 25 15.81 -7.52 -0.27
N ALA A 26 16.28 -6.28 -0.10
CA ALA A 26 17.61 -5.87 -0.51
C ALA A 26 18.72 -6.37 0.43
N ASN A 27 18.35 -6.94 1.59
CA ASN A 27 19.31 -7.48 2.54
C ASN A 27 19.90 -8.81 2.01
N PRO A 28 21.23 -8.90 1.79
CA PRO A 28 21.88 -10.10 1.25
C PRO A 28 21.80 -11.32 2.19
N ASP A 29 21.51 -11.12 3.49
CA ASP A 29 21.35 -12.20 4.47
C ASP A 29 19.94 -12.81 4.49
N ILE A 30 19.03 -12.37 3.62
CA ILE A 30 17.66 -12.89 3.57
C ILE A 30 17.62 -14.33 3.03
N THR A 31 16.92 -15.21 3.74
CA THR A 31 16.70 -16.58 3.25
C THR A 31 15.69 -16.57 2.09
N LEU A 32 15.81 -17.52 1.15
CA LEU A 32 14.89 -17.64 0.02
C LEU A 32 13.42 -17.79 0.45
N SER A 33 13.17 -18.48 1.56
CA SER A 33 11.81 -18.61 2.11
C SER A 33 11.28 -17.27 2.62
N SER A 34 12.11 -16.52 3.36
CA SER A 34 11.74 -15.20 3.85
C SER A 34 11.56 -14.19 2.72
N SER A 35 12.37 -14.24 1.65
CA SER A 35 12.23 -13.31 0.53
C SER A 35 10.92 -13.52 -0.23
N VAL A 36 10.48 -14.76 -0.43
CA VAL A 36 9.18 -15.06 -1.04
C VAL A 36 8.01 -14.58 -0.17
N GLU A 37 8.12 -14.74 1.14
CA GLU A 37 7.10 -14.30 2.09
C GLU A 37 7.01 -12.77 2.18
N ILE A 38 8.16 -12.09 2.28
CA ILE A 38 8.25 -10.62 2.27
C ILE A 38 7.74 -10.05 0.94
N TYR A 39 8.09 -10.66 -0.19
CA TYR A 39 7.59 -10.25 -1.49
C TYR A 39 6.06 -10.37 -1.58
N LYS A 40 5.49 -11.50 -1.15
CA LYS A 40 4.03 -11.68 -1.10
C LYS A 40 3.34 -10.63 -0.22
N ASN A 41 3.91 -10.34 0.94
CA ASN A 41 3.37 -9.35 1.86
C ASN A 41 3.46 -7.94 1.27
N GLY A 42 4.59 -7.57 0.66
CA GLY A 42 4.77 -6.26 0.03
C GLY A 42 3.84 -6.06 -1.16
N MET A 43 3.65 -7.09 -1.99
CA MET A 43 2.68 -7.08 -3.09
C MET A 43 1.25 -6.90 -2.58
N LYS A 44 0.90 -7.49 -1.44
CA LYS A 44 -0.43 -7.36 -0.84
C LYS A 44 -0.68 -5.95 -0.30
N GLU A 45 0.31 -5.36 0.37
CA GLU A 45 0.22 -3.97 0.83
C GLU A 45 0.09 -2.97 -0.34
N LEU A 46 0.83 -3.20 -1.43
CA LEU A 46 0.69 -2.40 -2.65
C LEU A 46 -0.69 -2.55 -3.31
N ASP A 47 -1.24 -3.77 -3.36
CA ASP A 47 -2.58 -4.03 -3.92
C ASP A 47 -3.68 -3.33 -3.11
N ASP A 48 -3.59 -3.38 -1.78
CA ASP A 48 -4.53 -2.68 -0.89
C ASP A 48 -4.42 -1.15 -1.04
N ALA A 49 -3.19 -0.61 -1.12
CA ALA A 49 -2.96 0.80 -1.37
C ALA A 49 -3.56 1.22 -2.73
N GLN A 50 -3.39 0.39 -3.77
CA GLN A 50 -3.91 0.66 -5.10
C GLN A 50 -5.44 0.68 -5.14
N LYS A 51 -6.10 -0.23 -4.41
CA LYS A 51 -7.58 -0.22 -4.23
C LYS A 51 -8.10 1.02 -3.53
N LEU A 52 -7.41 1.47 -2.47
CA LEU A 52 -7.71 2.74 -1.79
C LEU A 52 -7.68 3.90 -2.79
N LEU A 53 -6.60 3.99 -3.58
CA LEU A 53 -6.43 5.03 -4.58
C LEU A 53 -7.52 4.99 -5.67
N GLU A 54 -7.87 3.81 -6.17
CA GLU A 54 -8.96 3.66 -7.15
C GLU A 54 -10.31 4.07 -6.58
N THR A 55 -10.59 3.71 -5.32
CA THR A 55 -11.83 4.06 -4.64
C THR A 55 -11.95 5.58 -4.49
N SER A 56 -10.90 6.25 -4.02
CA SER A 56 -10.87 7.71 -3.91
C SER A 56 -11.01 8.38 -5.28
N LYS A 57 -10.39 7.82 -6.33
CA LYS A 57 -10.47 8.35 -7.70
C LYS A 57 -11.88 8.20 -8.30
N LEU A 58 -12.56 7.09 -8.01
CA LEU A 58 -13.97 6.86 -8.38
C LEU A 58 -14.90 7.84 -7.67
N GLN A 59 -14.77 7.98 -6.35
CA GLN A 59 -15.56 8.93 -5.56
C GLN A 59 -15.36 10.37 -6.04
N PHE A 60 -14.11 10.76 -6.33
CA PHE A 60 -13.81 12.07 -6.88
C PHE A 60 -14.47 12.28 -8.24
N LYS A 61 -14.43 11.28 -9.12
CA LYS A 61 -15.07 11.34 -10.44
C LYS A 61 -16.59 11.50 -10.32
N GLU A 62 -17.24 10.71 -9.46
CA GLU A 62 -18.68 10.81 -9.18
C GLU A 62 -19.07 12.17 -8.60
N LEU A 63 -18.24 12.77 -7.73
CA LEU A 63 -18.47 14.13 -7.23
C LEU A 63 -18.28 15.18 -8.32
N SER A 64 -17.31 14.99 -9.24
CA SER A 64 -16.98 15.95 -10.29
C SER A 64 -17.96 15.95 -11.47
N GLU A 65 -18.68 14.86 -11.70
CA GLU A 65 -19.72 14.76 -12.73
C GLU A 65 -21.10 15.29 -12.25
N LYS A 66 -21.20 15.73 -10.99
CA LYS A 66 -22.43 16.26 -10.37
C LYS A 66 -22.41 17.77 -10.26
#